data_AF-A0A7W1LNG9-F1
#
_entry.id   AF-A0A7W1LNG9-F1
#
_cell.length_a   1.000
_cell.length_b   1.000
_cell.length_c   1.000
_cell.angle_alpha   90.00
_cell.angle_beta   90.00
_cell.angle_gamma   90.00
#
_symmetry.space_group_name_H-M   'P 1'
#
loop_
_entity.id
_entity.type
_entity.pdbx_description
1 polymer ?
#
loop_
_entity_poly.entity_id
_entity_poly.type
_entity_poly.pdbx_seq_one_letter_code
_entity_poly.pdbx_strand_id
1 'polypeptide(L)'
;MTTPARPALACYRHPERPTQISCVRCERPICPDCMLPASVGFQCPSCVAAGQASIRRPRRTTAARVTVAKLGPVTAGLIATNVLAFLATVATAGGQIMANYRSPLFAEFATGPLLVADGQWWRMLTGAFLHYGLTHLAVNMFSLYILGRDLEQYLGSVRY
;
A
#
# COMPACT_ATOMS: atom_id res chain seq x y z
N MET A 1 64.89 17.22 -8.60
CA MET A 1 64.52 16.47 -7.39
C MET A 1 63.69 15.27 -7.84
N THR A 2 64.30 14.10 -7.91
CA THR A 2 63.63 12.84 -8.26
C THR A 2 62.97 12.27 -7.01
N THR A 3 61.64 12.33 -6.93
CA THR A 3 60.88 11.67 -5.86
C THR A 3 61.15 10.17 -5.92
N PRO A 4 61.53 9.50 -4.82
CA PRO A 4 61.74 8.05 -4.83
C PRO A 4 60.40 7.36 -5.16
N ALA A 5 60.39 6.55 -6.21
CA ALA A 5 59.25 5.70 -6.53
C ALA A 5 59.00 4.75 -5.35
N ARG A 6 57.80 4.82 -4.74
CA ARG A 6 57.40 3.86 -3.70
C ARG A 6 57.48 2.45 -4.29
N PRO A 7 58.01 1.45 -3.55
CA PRO A 7 58.03 0.07 -4.03
C PRO A 7 56.62 -0.32 -4.44
N ALA A 8 56.46 -0.83 -5.67
CA ALA A 8 55.16 -1.20 -6.18
C ALA A 8 54.57 -2.28 -5.26
N LEU A 9 53.50 -1.93 -4.56
CA LEU A 9 52.80 -2.88 -3.72
C LEU A 9 52.14 -3.91 -4.63
N ALA A 10 52.20 -5.19 -4.25
CA ALA A 10 51.50 -6.24 -5.00
C ALA A 10 50.02 -6.28 -4.60
N CYS A 11 49.15 -6.62 -5.55
CA CYS A 11 47.73 -6.81 -5.25
C CYS A 11 47.53 -7.91 -4.19
N TYR A 12 46.70 -7.67 -3.18
CA TYR A 12 46.45 -8.63 -2.11
C TYR A 12 45.86 -9.98 -2.58
N ARG A 13 45.25 -10.04 -3.78
CA ARG A 13 44.77 -11.28 -4.43
C ARG A 13 45.72 -11.82 -5.49
N HIS A 14 46.57 -10.97 -6.07
CA HIS A 14 47.47 -11.32 -7.15
C HIS A 14 48.88 -10.82 -6.80
N PRO A 15 49.66 -11.60 -6.04
CA PRO A 15 51.00 -11.21 -5.59
C PRO A 15 51.95 -10.87 -6.74
N GLU A 16 51.73 -11.49 -7.89
CA GLU A 16 52.53 -11.27 -9.10
C GLU A 16 52.28 -9.90 -9.77
N ARG A 17 51.23 -9.18 -9.36
CA ARG A 17 50.76 -7.97 -10.05
C ARG A 17 51.11 -6.70 -9.26
N PRO A 18 52.07 -5.89 -9.73
CA PRO A 18 52.36 -4.61 -9.12
C PRO A 18 51.18 -3.66 -9.30
N THR A 19 50.92 -2.84 -8.28
CA THR A 19 49.86 -1.84 -8.30
C THR A 19 50.22 -0.60 -7.49
N GLN A 20 49.64 0.53 -7.87
CA GLN A 20 49.68 1.81 -7.14
C GLN A 20 48.27 2.22 -6.66
N ILE A 21 47.28 1.33 -6.79
CA ILE A 21 45.90 1.56 -6.39
C ILE A 21 45.65 0.82 -5.07
N SER A 22 45.03 1.51 -4.11
CA SER A 22 44.62 0.94 -2.83
C SER A 22 43.11 1.08 -2.64
N CYS A 23 42.53 0.17 -1.83
CA CYS A 23 41.14 0.26 -1.44
C CYS A 23 40.93 1.43 -0.48
N VAL A 24 39.99 2.35 -0.77
CA VAL A 24 39.68 3.50 0.11
C VAL A 24 39.09 3.13 1.47
N ARG A 25 38.69 1.86 1.67
CA ARG A 25 38.04 1.38 2.90
C ARG A 25 38.99 0.61 3.83
N CYS A 26 39.88 -0.21 3.28
CA CYS A 26 40.79 -1.05 4.07
C CYS A 26 42.26 -0.88 3.70
N GLU A 27 42.57 0.05 2.79
CA GLU A 27 43.91 0.48 2.36
C GLU A 27 44.77 -0.61 1.69
N ARG A 28 44.25 -1.82 1.54
CA ARG A 28 44.96 -2.91 0.86
C ARG A 28 45.23 -2.57 -0.61
N PRO A 29 46.42 -2.91 -1.14
CA PRO A 29 46.74 -2.75 -2.56
C PRO A 29 45.88 -3.67 -3.44
N ILE A 30 45.34 -3.12 -4.53
CA ILE A 30 44.46 -3.81 -5.50
C ILE A 30 44.92 -3.55 -6.94
N CYS A 31 44.95 -4.57 -7.80
CA CYS A 31 45.25 -4.38 -9.22
C CYS A 31 44.04 -3.81 -9.99
N PRO A 32 44.22 -3.26 -11.21
CA PRO A 32 43.12 -2.77 -12.06
C PRO A 32 42.00 -3.79 -12.27
N ASP A 33 42.33 -5.08 -12.41
CA ASP A 33 41.32 -6.14 -12.57
C ASP A 33 40.50 -6.43 -11.29
N CYS A 34 41.02 -6.05 -10.11
CA CYS A 34 40.33 -6.23 -8.83
C CYS A 34 39.67 -4.94 -8.33
N MET A 35 39.88 -3.80 -9.00
CA MET A 35 39.35 -2.52 -8.56
C MET A 35 37.85 -2.42 -8.89
N LEU A 36 37.04 -2.12 -7.87
CA LEU A 36 35.62 -1.84 -8.06
C LEU A 36 35.39 -0.34 -7.88
N PRO A 37 34.67 0.33 -8.80
CA PRO A 37 34.41 1.77 -8.68
C PRO A 37 33.59 2.06 -7.42
N ALA A 38 33.98 3.12 -6.71
CA ALA A 38 33.25 3.64 -5.55
C ALA A 38 32.88 5.12 -5.77
N SER A 39 32.08 5.69 -4.89
CA SER A 39 31.73 7.13 -4.93
C SER A 39 32.97 8.02 -4.90
N VAL A 40 34.02 7.58 -4.20
CA VAL A 40 35.35 8.19 -4.21
C VAL A 40 36.38 7.09 -4.31
N GLY A 41 37.20 7.11 -5.36
CA GLY A 41 38.28 6.14 -5.59
C GLY A 41 37.79 4.72 -5.90
N PHE A 42 38.48 3.71 -5.35
CA PHE A 42 38.23 2.30 -5.65
C PHE A 42 38.11 1.48 -4.36
N GLN A 43 37.29 0.43 -4.42
CA GLN A 43 37.15 -0.56 -3.35
C GLN A 43 37.60 -1.95 -3.79
N CYS A 44 38.07 -2.75 -2.83
CA CYS A 44 38.43 -4.15 -3.08
C CYS A 44 37.18 -5.06 -3.02
N PRO A 45 37.22 -6.25 -3.65
CA PRO A 45 36.08 -7.17 -3.68
C PRO A 45 35.61 -7.62 -2.30
N SER A 46 36.52 -7.78 -1.33
CA SER A 46 36.15 -8.16 0.04
C SER A 46 35.38 -7.04 0.76
N CYS A 47 35.76 -5.78 0.58
CA CYS A 47 35.05 -4.64 1.17
C CYS A 47 33.67 -4.43 0.55
N VAL A 48 33.54 -4.63 -0.76
CA VAL A 48 32.25 -4.55 -1.45
C VAL A 48 31.33 -5.70 -1.02
N ALA A 49 31.83 -6.93 -0.95
CA ALA A 49 31.06 -8.08 -0.48
C ALA A 49 30.60 -7.90 0.98
N ALA A 50 31.48 -7.43 1.87
CA ALA A 50 31.11 -7.12 3.26
C ALA A 50 30.06 -6.00 3.34
N GLY A 51 30.17 -4.96 2.49
CA GLY A 51 29.16 -3.91 2.36
C GLY A 51 27.82 -4.46 1.89
N GLN A 52 27.80 -5.28 0.84
CA GLN A 52 26.59 -5.91 0.31
C GLN A 52 25.91 -6.84 1.33
N ALA A 53 26.69 -7.55 2.15
CA ALA A 53 26.16 -8.38 3.22
C ALA A 53 25.47 -7.56 4.32
N SER A 54 25.93 -6.33 4.56
CA SER A 54 25.29 -5.41 5.53
C SER A 54 24.01 -4.75 5.00
N ILE A 55 23.79 -4.75 3.68
CA ILE A 55 22.56 -4.22 3.10
C ILE A 55 21.45 -5.25 3.34
N ARG A 56 20.45 -4.87 4.15
CA ARG A 56 19.23 -5.66 4.32
C ARG A 56 18.57 -5.83 2.96
N ARG A 57 18.67 -7.04 2.37
CA ARG A 57 17.91 -7.35 1.15
C ARG A 57 16.44 -7.08 1.43
N PRO A 58 15.74 -6.30 0.59
CA PRO A 58 14.30 -6.16 0.72
C PRO A 58 13.74 -7.58 0.66
N ARG A 59 13.11 -8.01 1.76
CA ARG A 59 12.43 -9.29 1.79
C ARG A 59 11.37 -9.17 0.72
N ARG A 60 11.49 -9.91 -0.38
CA ARG A 60 10.36 -10.11 -1.30
C ARG A 60 9.27 -10.71 -0.42
N THR A 61 8.39 -9.85 0.09
CA THR A 61 7.12 -10.34 0.60
C THR A 61 6.54 -11.10 -0.56
N THR A 62 6.32 -12.39 -0.37
CA THR A 62 5.50 -13.25 -1.23
C THR A 62 4.03 -12.79 -1.23
N ALA A 63 3.82 -11.48 -1.32
CA ALA A 63 2.59 -10.77 -1.57
C ALA A 63 2.50 -10.36 -3.05
N ALA A 64 3.18 -11.11 -3.93
CA ALA A 64 2.73 -11.30 -5.31
C ALA A 64 1.54 -12.29 -5.37
N ARG A 65 0.70 -12.30 -4.32
CA ARG A 65 -0.73 -12.44 -4.56
C ARG A 65 -1.22 -11.01 -4.65
N VAL A 66 -1.62 -10.61 -5.84
CA VAL A 66 -2.73 -9.66 -5.99
C VAL A 66 -3.95 -10.34 -5.38
N THR A 67 -3.95 -10.53 -4.05
CA THR A 67 -5.22 -10.59 -3.33
C THR A 67 -5.80 -9.22 -3.61
N VAL A 68 -6.97 -9.16 -4.25
CA VAL A 68 -7.91 -8.07 -3.99
C VAL A 68 -7.71 -7.73 -2.52
N ALA A 69 -7.15 -6.55 -2.24
CA ALA A 69 -6.73 -6.18 -0.89
C ALA A 69 -7.87 -6.59 0.01
N LYS A 70 -7.67 -7.60 0.89
CA LYS A 70 -8.78 -8.25 1.59
C LYS A 70 -9.59 -7.11 2.20
N LEU A 71 -10.79 -6.88 1.66
CA LEU A 71 -11.69 -5.94 2.29
C LEU A 71 -11.86 -6.48 3.69
N GLY A 72 -11.67 -5.61 4.68
CA GLY A 72 -11.98 -6.01 6.03
C GLY A 72 -13.43 -6.50 6.08
N PRO A 73 -13.73 -7.53 6.89
CA PRO A 73 -15.03 -8.17 6.91
C PRO A 73 -16.18 -7.17 7.15
N VAL A 74 -15.94 -6.11 7.95
CA VAL A 74 -16.96 -5.11 8.26
C VAL A 74 -17.20 -4.21 7.05
N THR A 75 -16.14 -3.71 6.40
CA THR A 75 -16.25 -2.91 5.17
C THR A 75 -16.97 -3.68 4.07
N ALA A 76 -16.63 -4.97 3.88
CA ALA A 76 -17.31 -5.83 2.92
C ALA A 76 -18.80 -6.00 3.26
N GLY A 77 -19.11 -6.23 4.54
CA GLY A 77 -20.48 -6.34 5.03
C GLY A 77 -21.29 -5.07 4.79
N LEU A 78 -20.74 -3.90 5.13
CA LEU A 78 -21.39 -2.61 4.92
C LEU A 78 -21.65 -2.34 3.43
N ILE A 79 -20.68 -2.60 2.55
CA ILE A 79 -20.89 -2.47 1.10
C ILE A 79 -22.02 -3.40 0.63
N ALA A 80 -21.98 -4.67 1.04
CA ALA A 80 -23.01 -5.64 0.66
C ALA A 80 -24.41 -5.21 1.12
N THR A 81 -24.55 -4.76 2.36
CA THR A 81 -25.82 -4.27 2.91
C THR A 81 -26.34 -3.06 2.15
N ASN A 82 -25.49 -2.08 1.84
CA ASN A 82 -25.88 -0.90 1.06
C ASN A 82 -26.34 -1.25 -0.36
N VAL A 83 -25.62 -2.15 -1.03
CA VAL A 83 -25.99 -2.62 -2.38
C VAL A 83 -27.31 -3.37 -2.35
N LEU A 84 -27.53 -4.25 -1.37
CA LEU A 84 -28.78 -5.00 -1.21
C LEU A 84 -29.97 -4.07 -0.92
N ALA A 85 -29.80 -3.10 -0.03
CA ALA A 85 -30.82 -2.10 0.25
C ALA A 85 -31.18 -1.29 -1.00
N PHE A 86 -30.17 -0.87 -1.78
CA PHE A 86 -30.39 -0.18 -3.04
C PHE A 86 -31.18 -1.06 -4.04
N LEU A 87 -30.77 -2.31 -4.24
CA LEU A 87 -31.48 -3.24 -5.13
C LEU A 87 -32.94 -3.45 -4.71
N ALA A 88 -33.23 -3.56 -3.41
CA ALA A 88 -34.59 -3.67 -2.89
C ALA A 88 -35.43 -2.43 -3.21
N THR A 89 -34.87 -1.22 -3.06
CA THR A 89 -35.56 0.02 -3.44
C THR A 89 -35.76 0.13 -4.95
N VAL A 90 -34.79 -0.30 -5.78
CA VAL A 90 -34.95 -0.34 -7.24
C VAL A 90 -36.08 -1.29 -7.63
N ALA A 91 -36.12 -2.50 -7.06
CA ALA A 91 -37.16 -3.48 -7.35
C ALA A 91 -38.56 -2.95 -7.02
N THR A 92 -38.71 -2.33 -5.84
CA THR A 92 -39.99 -1.78 -5.37
C THR A 92 -40.36 -0.43 -6.02
N ALA A 93 -39.43 0.24 -6.69
CA ALA A 93 -39.70 1.41 -7.55
C ALA A 93 -40.05 1.03 -9.00
N GLY A 94 -40.31 -0.25 -9.29
CA GLY A 94 -40.61 -0.73 -10.64
C GLY A 94 -39.37 -0.81 -11.54
N GLY A 95 -38.19 -1.07 -10.98
CA GLY A 95 -36.93 -1.19 -11.71
C GLY A 95 -36.24 0.13 -12.02
N GLN A 96 -36.76 1.26 -11.54
CA GLN A 96 -36.18 2.59 -11.78
C GLN A 96 -34.87 2.77 -10.99
N ILE A 97 -33.74 2.57 -11.65
CA ILE A 97 -32.42 2.66 -11.03
C ILE A 97 -32.11 4.09 -10.55
N MET A 98 -32.36 5.10 -11.38
CA MET A 98 -32.06 6.50 -11.03
C MET A 98 -33.16 7.17 -10.20
N ALA A 99 -34.35 6.57 -10.15
CA ALA A 99 -35.50 7.08 -9.41
C ALA A 99 -35.99 6.11 -8.32
N ASN A 100 -35.08 5.31 -7.76
CA ASN A 100 -35.38 4.34 -6.71
C ASN A 100 -35.93 4.99 -5.43
N TYR A 101 -35.69 6.29 -5.23
CA TYR A 101 -36.26 7.09 -4.14
C TYR A 101 -37.80 7.16 -4.15
N ARG A 102 -38.44 6.82 -5.28
CA ARG A 102 -39.90 6.70 -5.40
C ARG A 102 -40.45 5.38 -4.83
N SER A 103 -39.56 4.50 -4.37
CA SER A 103 -39.94 3.25 -3.72
C SER A 103 -40.69 3.50 -2.41
N PRO A 104 -41.73 2.69 -2.10
CA PRO A 104 -42.35 2.71 -0.77
C PRO A 104 -41.35 2.36 0.35
N LEU A 105 -40.41 1.45 0.10
CA LEU A 105 -39.35 1.12 1.07
C LEU A 105 -38.46 2.32 1.35
N PHE A 106 -38.14 3.11 0.31
CA PHE A 106 -37.34 4.31 0.50
C PHE A 106 -38.09 5.31 1.41
N ALA A 107 -39.39 5.52 1.19
CA ALA A 107 -40.21 6.39 2.03
C ALA A 107 -40.32 5.88 3.49
N GLU A 108 -40.39 4.57 3.70
CA GLU A 108 -40.53 3.96 5.02
C GLU A 108 -39.25 4.00 5.86
N PHE A 109 -38.09 3.89 5.23
CA PHE A 109 -36.80 3.77 5.94
C PHE A 109 -35.91 5.01 5.85
N ALA A 110 -36.25 6.00 5.01
CA ALA A 110 -35.51 7.25 4.93
C ALA A 110 -35.64 8.08 6.20
N THR A 111 -34.57 8.79 6.52
CA THR A 111 -34.52 9.78 7.60
C THR A 111 -35.52 10.90 7.31
N GLY A 112 -36.41 11.16 8.26
CA GLY A 112 -37.36 12.26 8.21
C GLY A 112 -37.43 12.95 9.57
N PRO A 113 -36.95 14.19 9.73
CA PRO A 113 -36.80 14.83 11.05
C PRO A 113 -38.09 14.88 11.88
N LEU A 114 -39.23 15.18 11.24
CA LEU A 114 -40.53 15.19 11.91
C LEU A 114 -40.97 13.80 12.38
N LEU A 115 -40.71 12.76 11.57
CA LEU A 115 -41.05 11.38 11.92
C LEU A 115 -40.13 10.85 13.03
N VAL A 116 -38.86 11.26 13.03
CA VAL A 116 -37.92 10.94 14.12
C VAL A 116 -38.37 11.62 15.41
N ALA A 117 -38.81 12.88 15.34
CA ALA A 117 -39.37 13.60 16.50
C ALA A 117 -40.65 12.93 17.03
N ASP A 118 -41.41 12.28 16.14
CA ASP A 118 -42.62 11.50 16.47
C ASP A 118 -42.31 10.06 16.93
N GLY A 119 -41.04 9.76 17.26
CA GLY A 119 -40.63 8.48 17.85
C GLY A 119 -40.13 7.43 16.86
N GLN A 120 -40.06 7.72 15.56
CA GLN A 120 -39.53 6.80 14.54
C GLN A 120 -37.99 6.87 14.47
N TRP A 121 -37.32 6.73 15.62
CA TRP A 121 -35.88 6.92 15.78
C TRP A 121 -35.03 5.96 14.91
N TRP A 122 -35.55 4.77 14.60
CA TRP A 122 -34.87 3.80 13.74
C TRP A 122 -34.53 4.37 12.37
N ARG A 123 -35.30 5.37 11.88
CA ARG A 123 -35.05 6.06 10.61
C ARG A 123 -33.68 6.72 10.53
N MET A 124 -33.11 7.14 11.67
CA MET A 124 -31.75 7.69 11.70
C MET A 124 -30.71 6.64 11.30
N LEU A 125 -30.92 5.38 11.73
CA LEU A 125 -30.02 4.28 11.40
C LEU A 125 -30.32 3.72 10.01
N THR A 126 -31.60 3.45 9.69
CA THR A 126 -31.96 2.84 8.41
C THR A 126 -31.71 3.76 7.23
N GLY A 127 -31.89 5.07 7.42
CA GLY A 127 -31.62 6.08 6.40
C GLY A 127 -30.14 6.14 5.98
N ALA A 128 -29.21 5.74 6.84
CA ALA A 128 -27.78 5.67 6.52
C ALA A 128 -27.46 4.63 5.43
N PHE A 129 -28.35 3.66 5.19
CA PHE A 129 -28.18 2.62 4.18
C PHE A 129 -28.91 2.91 2.86
N LEU A 130 -29.72 3.97 2.81
CA LEU A 130 -30.49 4.33 1.62
C LEU A 130 -29.70 5.29 0.72
N HIS A 131 -29.79 5.03 -0.58
CA HIS A 131 -29.05 5.79 -1.60
C HIS A 131 -30.01 6.31 -2.68
N TYR A 132 -29.80 7.56 -3.10
CA TYR A 132 -30.60 8.24 -4.11
C TYR A 132 -29.95 8.06 -5.49
N GLY A 133 -30.46 7.11 -6.26
CA GLY A 133 -29.92 6.76 -7.57
C GLY A 133 -28.54 6.10 -7.55
N LEU A 134 -28.13 5.62 -8.72
CA LEU A 134 -26.90 4.83 -8.85
C LEU A 134 -25.64 5.64 -8.57
N THR A 135 -25.60 6.91 -8.98
CA THR A 135 -24.41 7.75 -8.80
C THR A 135 -24.11 7.98 -7.32
N HIS A 136 -25.14 8.21 -6.50
CA HIS A 136 -24.96 8.39 -5.06
C HIS A 136 -24.44 7.10 -4.40
N LEU A 137 -24.97 5.94 -4.79
CA LEU A 137 -24.45 4.64 -4.35
C LEU A 137 -22.99 4.44 -4.78
N ALA A 138 -22.69 4.65 -6.06
CA ALA A 138 -21.36 4.39 -6.61
C ALA A 138 -20.28 5.22 -5.92
N VAL A 139 -20.53 6.52 -5.72
CA VAL A 139 -19.58 7.42 -5.03
C VAL A 139 -19.38 6.98 -3.58
N ASN A 140 -20.45 6.67 -2.84
CA ASN A 140 -20.33 6.23 -1.45
C ASN A 140 -19.63 4.88 -1.32
N MET A 141 -19.94 3.92 -2.18
CA MET A 141 -19.29 2.60 -2.14
C MET A 141 -17.82 2.70 -2.55
N PHE A 142 -17.47 3.59 -3.47
CA PHE A 142 -16.08 3.88 -3.79
C PHE A 142 -15.34 4.51 -2.61
N SER A 143 -15.94 5.52 -1.95
CA SER A 143 -15.38 6.13 -0.73
C SER A 143 -15.23 5.12 0.40
N LEU A 144 -16.26 4.29 0.65
CA LEU A 144 -16.25 3.25 1.68
C LEU A 144 -15.23 2.15 1.37
N TYR A 145 -15.07 1.78 0.09
CA TYR A 145 -14.05 0.82 -0.31
C TYR A 145 -12.63 1.34 -0.05
N ILE A 146 -12.35 2.60 -0.33
CA ILE A 146 -11.01 3.18 -0.12
C ILE A 146 -10.79 3.44 1.38
N LEU A 147 -11.61 4.30 1.97
CA LEU A 147 -11.43 4.75 3.34
C LEU A 147 -11.73 3.64 4.35
N GLY A 148 -12.79 2.88 4.13
CA GLY A 148 -13.20 1.83 5.03
C GLY A 148 -12.19 0.70 5.12
N ARG A 149 -11.66 0.25 3.97
CA ARG A 149 -10.60 -0.75 3.93
C ARG A 149 -9.37 -0.29 4.71
N ASP A 150 -8.93 0.94 4.49
CA ASP A 150 -7.71 1.44 5.12
C ASP A 150 -7.95 1.62 6.64
N LEU A 151 -9.07 2.22 7.05
CA LEU A 151 -9.43 2.39 8.46
C LEU A 151 -9.59 1.06 9.19
N GLU A 152 -10.26 0.06 8.60
CA GLU A 152 -10.45 -1.25 9.21
C GLU A 152 -9.12 -2.00 9.38
N GLN A 153 -8.16 -1.83 8.46
CA GLN A 153 -6.83 -2.39 8.58
C GLN A 153 -6.01 -1.74 9.71
N TYR A 154 -6.15 -0.43 9.91
CA TYR A 154 -5.43 0.29 10.98
C TYR A 154 -6.06 0.12 12.36
N LEU A 155 -7.39 0.10 12.46
CA LEU A 155 -8.13 0.07 13.72
C LEU A 155 -8.50 -1.34 14.18
N GLY A 156 -8.61 -2.29 13.25
CA GLY A 156 -9.18 -3.61 13.46
C GLY A 156 -10.72 -3.59 13.48
N SER A 157 -11.34 -4.70 13.09
CA SER A 157 -12.79 -4.80 12.83
C SER A 157 -13.72 -4.49 14.01
N VAL A 158 -13.24 -4.51 15.26
CA VAL A 158 -14.08 -4.19 16.44
C VAL A 158 -14.19 -2.68 16.68
N ARG A 159 -13.17 -1.92 16.26
CA ARG A 159 -13.09 -0.46 16.48
C ARG A 159 -13.47 0.35 15.24
N TYR A 160 -13.36 -0.26 14.07
CA TYR A 160 -13.84 0.26 12.80
C TYR A 160 -15.37 0.25 12.78
#